data_AF-A0A485D3W0-F1
#
_entry.id   AF-A0A485D3W0-F1
#
_cell.length_a   1.000
_cell.length_b   1.000
_cell.length_c   1.000
_cell.angle_alpha   90.00
_cell.angle_beta   90.00
_cell.angle_gamma   90.00
#
_symmetry.space_group_name_H-M   'P 1'
#
loop_
_entity.id
_entity.type
_entity.pdbx_description
1 polymer ?
#
loop_
_entity_poly.entity_id
_entity_poly.type
_entity_poly.pdbx_seq_one_letter_code
_entity_poly.pdbx_strand_id
1 'polypeptide(L)'
;MVDHYRPFWEQGIAVDVINADSDLSGYDLVIAPMLYMVRDGFAERAEAFVRDGGYFVATYWSGIVNESDLCHLGGFPGPLRPLLGVWAEEIDCLTDEQSNGVEALPDSGLQGSWRARELCEIIHPQGAEVLACYSGGLLCRLSGADPASGW
;
A
#
# COMPACT_ATOMS: atom_id res chain seq x y z
N MET A 1 12.50 2.34 -1.72
CA MET A 1 12.87 2.73 -3.10
C MET A 1 13.66 1.63 -3.82
N VAL A 2 14.83 1.20 -3.30
CA VAL A 2 15.70 0.22 -4.00
C VAL A 2 15.00 -1.10 -4.31
N ASP A 3 14.20 -1.62 -3.38
CA ASP A 3 13.50 -2.90 -3.58
C ASP A 3 12.35 -2.81 -4.60
N HIS A 4 11.80 -1.62 -4.84
CA HIS A 4 10.81 -1.41 -5.90
C HIS A 4 11.46 -1.14 -7.26
N TYR A 5 12.67 -0.57 -7.29
CA TYR A 5 13.42 -0.34 -8.53
C TYR A 5 14.06 -1.62 -9.08
N ARG A 6 14.60 -2.47 -8.19
CA ARG A 6 15.38 -3.66 -8.56
C ARG A 6 14.66 -4.59 -9.55
N PRO A 7 13.38 -4.96 -9.38
CA PRO A 7 12.70 -5.88 -10.30
C PRO A 7 12.61 -5.34 -11.74
N PHE A 8 12.46 -4.02 -11.91
CA PHE A 8 12.42 -3.38 -13.23
C PHE A 8 13.81 -3.38 -13.87
N TRP A 9 14.84 -3.06 -13.08
CA TRP A 9 16.22 -3.11 -13.54
C TRP A 9 16.64 -4.51 -13.99
N GLU A 10 16.28 -5.54 -13.22
CA GLU A 10 16.55 -6.95 -13.57
C GLU A 10 15.85 -7.39 -14.87
N GLN A 11 14.75 -6.74 -15.23
CA GLN A 11 14.00 -6.99 -16.47
C GLN A 11 14.37 -6.02 -17.61
N GLY A 12 15.32 -5.10 -17.40
CA GLY A 12 15.71 -4.10 -18.39
C GLY A 12 14.63 -3.06 -18.70
N ILE A 13 13.66 -2.87 -17.79
CA ILE A 13 12.60 -1.87 -17.92
C ILE A 13 13.16 -0.53 -17.38
N ALA A 14 13.19 0.48 -18.23
CA ALA A 14 13.60 1.82 -17.84
C ALA A 14 12.54 2.46 -16.93
N VAL A 15 12.99 3.13 -15.87
CA VAL A 15 12.12 3.81 -14.91
C VAL A 15 12.70 5.17 -14.56
N ASP A 16 11.82 6.15 -14.35
CA ASP A 16 12.18 7.48 -13.91
C ASP A 16 11.97 7.61 -12.39
N VAL A 17 12.84 8.37 -11.73
CA VAL A 17 12.62 8.80 -10.34
C VAL A 17 12.13 10.23 -10.36
N ILE A 18 10.83 10.41 -10.09
CA ILE A 18 10.14 11.70 -10.18
C ILE A 18 9.77 12.25 -8.79
N ASN A 19 9.52 13.55 -8.73
CA ASN A 19 8.96 14.19 -7.54
C ASN A 19 7.43 13.99 -7.48
N ALA A 20 6.82 13.93 -6.30
CA ALA A 20 5.36 13.87 -6.12
C ALA A 20 4.60 15.05 -6.80
N ASP A 21 5.29 16.16 -7.06
CA ASP A 21 4.73 17.33 -7.76
C ASP A 21 4.85 17.23 -9.29
N SER A 22 5.38 16.12 -9.83
CA SER A 22 5.55 15.89 -11.27
C SER A 22 4.23 15.49 -11.93
N ASP A 23 4.15 15.70 -13.25
CA ASP A 23 3.05 15.18 -14.06
C ASP A 23 3.12 13.65 -14.16
N LEU A 24 1.99 12.99 -13.95
CA LEU A 24 1.86 11.53 -13.99
C LEU A 24 1.38 11.01 -15.35
N SER A 25 0.85 11.88 -16.21
CA SER A 25 0.13 11.48 -17.44
C SER A 25 0.98 10.73 -18.47
N GLY A 26 2.31 10.86 -18.40
CA GLY A 26 3.26 10.18 -19.28
C GLY A 26 3.63 8.75 -18.86
N TYR A 27 3.09 8.24 -17.76
CA TYR A 27 3.45 6.94 -17.19
C TYR A 27 2.31 5.93 -17.31
N ASP A 28 2.63 4.65 -17.54
CA ASP A 28 1.64 3.57 -17.42
C ASP A 28 1.50 3.08 -15.96
N LEU A 29 2.58 3.19 -15.18
CA LEU A 29 2.69 2.73 -13.79
C LEU A 29 3.44 3.75 -12.95
N VAL A 30 2.85 4.15 -11.83
CA VAL A 30 3.47 5.01 -10.82
C VAL A 30 3.53 4.24 -9.49
N ILE A 31 4.74 4.08 -8.96
CA ILE A 31 4.97 3.45 -7.65
C ILE A 31 5.41 4.55 -6.68
N ALA A 32 4.66 4.71 -5.60
CA ALA A 32 4.89 5.69 -4.54
C ALA A 32 5.27 4.97 -3.22
N PRO A 33 6.50 4.45 -3.11
CA PRO A 33 6.92 3.69 -1.94
C PRO A 33 7.09 4.60 -0.73
N MET A 34 6.37 4.28 0.35
CA MET A 34 6.33 5.02 1.61
C MET A 34 6.12 6.52 1.38
N LEU A 35 5.06 6.89 0.64
CA LEU A 35 4.69 8.29 0.41
C LEU A 35 4.09 8.91 1.68
N TYR A 36 4.94 9.09 2.69
CA TYR A 36 4.59 9.51 4.04
C TYR A 36 3.81 10.82 4.06
N MET A 37 4.29 11.80 3.30
CA MET A 37 3.68 13.11 3.18
C MET A 37 2.87 13.20 1.90
N VAL A 38 1.56 13.46 2.04
CA VAL A 38 0.67 13.74 0.91
C VAL A 38 0.23 15.20 1.02
N ARG A 39 0.72 16.02 0.09
CA ARG A 39 0.37 17.43 -0.04
C ARG A 39 -1.00 17.59 -0.66
N ASP A 40 -1.61 18.74 -0.42
CA ASP A 40 -2.86 19.13 -1.06
C ASP A 40 -2.78 19.01 -2.59
N GLY A 41 -3.83 18.47 -3.21
CA GLY A 41 -3.91 18.24 -4.65
C GLY A 41 -3.20 16.98 -5.17
N PHE A 42 -2.36 16.29 -4.40
CA PHE A 42 -1.68 15.07 -4.90
C PHE A 42 -2.66 13.91 -5.09
N ALA A 43 -3.55 13.69 -4.12
CA ALA A 43 -4.50 12.58 -4.17
C ALA A 43 -5.42 12.70 -5.40
N GLU A 44 -5.90 13.91 -5.69
CA GLU A 44 -6.74 14.22 -6.84
C GLU A 44 -6.02 13.97 -8.17
N ARG A 45 -4.72 14.29 -8.24
CA ARG A 45 -3.90 13.98 -9.42
C ARG A 45 -3.71 12.47 -9.59
N ALA A 46 -3.45 11.75 -8.50
CA ALA A 46 -3.30 10.30 -8.53
C ALA A 46 -4.63 9.60 -8.90
N GLU A 47 -5.75 10.11 -8.42
CA GLU A 47 -7.09 9.64 -8.83
C GLU A 47 -7.38 9.91 -10.30
N ALA A 48 -7.03 11.10 -10.81
CA ALA A 48 -7.15 11.40 -12.23
C ALA A 48 -6.29 10.46 -13.08
N PHE A 49 -5.03 10.25 -12.68
CA PHE A 49 -4.12 9.33 -13.33
C PHE A 49 -4.67 7.90 -13.43
N VAL A 50 -5.21 7.36 -12.33
CA VAL A 50 -5.81 6.01 -12.34
C VAL A 50 -7.09 5.97 -13.17
N ARG A 51 -7.91 7.02 -13.11
CA ARG A 51 -9.14 7.14 -13.91
C ARG A 51 -8.84 7.15 -15.41
N ASP A 52 -7.71 7.73 -15.81
CA ASP A 52 -7.26 7.79 -17.20
C ASP A 52 -6.55 6.51 -17.67
N GLY A 53 -6.50 5.47 -16.83
CA GLY A 53 -6.01 4.13 -17.17
C GLY A 53 -4.62 3.79 -16.63
N GLY A 54 -4.00 4.68 -15.85
CA GLY A 54 -2.72 4.43 -15.19
C GLY A 54 -2.86 3.48 -14.00
N TYR A 55 -1.76 2.80 -13.64
CA TYR A 55 -1.69 1.95 -12.44
C TYR A 55 -0.92 2.66 -11.32
N PHE A 56 -1.52 2.78 -10.14
CA PHE A 56 -0.87 3.39 -8.98
C PHE A 56 -0.61 2.35 -7.89
N VAL A 57 0.64 2.28 -7.40
CA VAL A 57 1.05 1.39 -6.32
C VAL A 57 1.57 2.22 -5.16
N ALA A 58 0.91 2.13 -4.00
CA ALA A 58 1.40 2.65 -2.73
C ALA A 58 1.86 1.50 -1.83
N THR A 59 2.57 1.84 -0.75
CA THR A 59 2.96 0.87 0.30
C THR A 59 2.45 1.33 1.65
N TYR A 60 2.73 0.52 2.69
CA TYR A 60 2.61 0.92 4.09
C TYR A 60 3.26 2.30 4.34
N TRP A 61 2.79 2.98 5.39
CA TRP A 61 3.30 4.29 5.79
C TRP A 61 3.10 5.41 4.77
N SER A 62 2.13 5.28 3.86
CA SER A 62 1.76 6.34 2.92
C SER A 62 0.58 7.17 3.44
N GLY A 63 0.56 8.47 3.15
CA GLY A 63 -0.56 9.35 3.49
C GLY A 63 -0.74 9.63 4.98
N ILE A 64 0.37 9.68 5.74
CA ILE A 64 0.34 9.91 7.19
C ILE A 64 0.14 11.40 7.49
N VAL A 65 0.88 12.29 6.84
CA VAL A 65 0.87 13.73 7.14
C VAL A 65 0.70 14.62 5.93
N ASN A 66 0.32 15.88 6.18
CA ASN A 66 0.35 16.96 5.20
C ASN A 66 1.71 17.67 5.15
N GLU A 67 1.83 18.72 4.34
CA GLU A 67 3.06 19.50 4.16
C GLU A 67 3.58 20.21 5.42
N SER A 68 2.75 20.34 6.44
CA SER A 68 3.10 20.90 7.75
C SER A 68 3.42 19.82 8.79
N ASP A 69 3.58 18.56 8.37
CA ASP A 69 3.81 17.39 9.23
C ASP A 69 2.69 17.16 10.26
N LEU A 70 1.46 17.59 9.91
CA LEU A 70 0.27 17.30 10.69
C LEU A 70 -0.42 16.05 10.14
N CYS A 71 -0.79 15.12 11.03
CA CYS A 71 -1.50 13.91 10.63
C CYS A 71 -2.80 14.24 9.90
N HIS A 72 -3.03 13.54 8.80
CA HIS A 72 -4.32 13.57 8.14
C HIS A 72 -5.39 12.97 9.05
N LEU A 73 -6.49 13.70 9.23
CA LEU A 73 -7.61 13.24 10.04
C LEU A 73 -8.55 12.35 9.22
N GLY A 74 -9.31 11.51 9.90
CA GLY A 74 -10.33 10.65 9.28
C GLY A 74 -9.89 9.21 9.08
N GLY A 75 -8.60 8.88 9.16
CA GLY A 75 -8.04 7.53 9.07
C GLY A 75 -7.00 7.38 7.96
N PHE A 76 -6.11 6.38 8.05
CA PHE A 76 -5.01 6.17 7.11
C PHE A 76 -5.43 5.28 5.91
N PRO A 77 -4.81 5.40 4.71
CA PRO A 77 -3.74 6.33 4.29
C PRO A 77 -4.22 7.75 3.92
N GLY A 78 -5.06 8.36 4.77
CA GLY A 78 -5.41 9.77 4.72
C GLY A 78 -6.16 10.11 3.42
N PRO A 79 -5.71 11.12 2.66
CA PRO A 79 -6.38 11.51 1.42
C PRO A 79 -6.30 10.44 0.32
N LEU A 80 -5.45 9.40 0.46
CA LEU A 80 -5.36 8.31 -0.53
C LEU A 80 -6.38 7.19 -0.31
N ARG A 81 -7.18 7.25 0.76
CA ARG A 81 -8.19 6.20 1.06
C ARG A 81 -9.18 5.95 -0.07
N PRO A 82 -9.81 6.97 -0.70
CA PRO A 82 -10.75 6.74 -1.80
C PRO A 82 -10.07 6.10 -3.01
N LEU A 83 -8.84 6.53 -3.32
CA LEU A 83 -8.04 5.98 -4.41
C LEU A 83 -7.68 4.51 -4.19
N LEU A 84 -7.19 4.17 -2.99
CA LEU A 84 -6.70 2.83 -2.67
C LEU A 84 -7.81 1.87 -2.24
N GLY A 85 -8.99 2.39 -1.87
CA GLY A 85 -10.12 1.58 -1.44
C GLY A 85 -9.84 0.80 -0.16
N VAL A 86 -9.06 1.35 0.77
CA VAL A 86 -8.71 0.72 2.05
C VAL A 86 -8.72 1.71 3.21
N TRP A 87 -8.82 1.19 4.43
CA TRP A 87 -8.56 1.91 5.68
C TRP A 87 -7.54 1.14 6.52
N ALA A 88 -6.39 1.74 6.77
CA ALA A 88 -5.39 1.25 7.72
C ALA A 88 -5.73 1.79 9.11
N GLU A 89 -6.10 0.89 10.03
CA GLU A 89 -6.51 1.23 11.40
C GLU A 89 -5.32 1.44 12.32
N GLU A 90 -4.37 0.49 12.28
CA GLU A 90 -3.23 0.44 13.19
C GLU A 90 -2.00 -0.06 12.42
N ILE A 91 -0.82 0.35 12.89
CA ILE A 91 0.46 -0.11 12.37
C ILE A 91 1.33 -0.64 13.50
N ASP A 92 2.01 -1.74 13.23
CA ASP A 92 2.93 -2.40 14.15
C ASP A 92 4.34 -2.46 13.55
N CYS A 93 5.34 -2.23 14.41
CA CYS A 93 6.75 -2.27 14.06
C CYS A 93 7.34 -3.61 14.48
N LEU A 94 7.86 -4.35 13.50
CA LEU A 94 8.49 -5.65 13.73
C LEU A 94 9.99 -5.47 13.97
N THR A 95 10.56 -6.20 14.93
CA THR A 95 12.02 -6.32 15.06
C THR A 95 12.62 -7.11 13.90
N ASP A 96 13.94 -7.06 13.75
CA ASP A 96 14.66 -7.79 12.69
C ASP A 96 14.44 -9.31 12.73
N GLU A 97 14.14 -9.86 13.91
CA GLU A 97 13.81 -11.27 14.13
C GLU A 97 12.34 -11.61 13.86
N GLN A 98 11.47 -10.60 13.79
CA GLN A 98 10.03 -10.75 13.59
C GLN A 98 9.65 -10.62 12.12
N SER A 99 8.62 -11.37 11.72
CA SER A 99 7.98 -11.25 10.41
C SER A 99 6.60 -11.88 10.46
N ASN A 100 5.67 -11.35 9.66
CA ASN A 100 4.38 -12.01 9.43
C ASN A 100 4.39 -12.75 8.09
N GLY A 101 3.79 -13.94 8.06
CA GLY A 101 3.53 -14.64 6.80
C GLY A 101 2.43 -13.93 6.03
N VAL A 102 2.56 -13.89 4.70
CA VAL A 102 1.52 -13.39 3.77
C VAL A 102 1.28 -14.46 2.73
N GLU A 103 0.03 -14.81 2.49
CA GLU A 103 -0.37 -15.83 1.53
C GLU A 103 -1.36 -15.27 0.53
N ALA A 104 -1.18 -15.62 -0.75
CA ALA A 104 -2.14 -15.29 -1.79
C ALA A 104 -3.49 -15.94 -1.50
N LEU A 105 -4.58 -15.19 -1.71
CA LEU A 105 -5.92 -15.75 -1.63
C LEU A 105 -6.21 -16.63 -2.85
N PRO A 106 -7.01 -17.72 -2.70
CA PRO A 106 -7.50 -18.48 -3.83
C PRO A 106 -8.17 -17.56 -4.86
N ASP A 107 -7.93 -17.82 -6.15
CA ASP A 107 -8.53 -17.11 -7.28
C ASP A 107 -8.21 -15.60 -7.40
N SER A 108 -7.29 -15.06 -6.60
CA SER A 108 -6.83 -13.65 -6.69
C SER A 108 -5.96 -13.33 -7.92
N GLY A 109 -5.59 -14.33 -8.71
CA GLY A 109 -4.57 -14.21 -9.76
C GLY A 109 -3.13 -14.09 -9.24
N LEU A 110 -2.92 -13.95 -7.93
CA LEU A 110 -1.63 -14.02 -7.27
C LEU A 110 -1.32 -15.47 -6.84
N GLN A 111 -0.06 -15.89 -6.94
CA GLN A 111 0.38 -17.20 -6.46
C GLN A 111 1.65 -17.07 -5.64
N GLY A 112 1.65 -17.65 -4.44
CA GLY A 112 2.84 -17.72 -3.59
C GLY A 112 2.58 -17.37 -2.14
N SER A 113 3.66 -17.38 -1.37
CA SER A 113 3.72 -16.92 0.00
C SER A 113 4.96 -16.04 0.20
N TRP A 114 4.81 -15.02 1.04
CA TRP A 114 5.82 -14.01 1.31
C TRP A 114 5.95 -13.76 2.80
N ARG A 115 6.93 -12.94 3.17
CA ARG A 115 7.15 -12.48 4.54
C ARG A 115 7.09 -10.96 4.57
N ALA A 116 6.13 -10.41 5.29
CA ALA A 116 6.11 -9.01 5.66
C ALA A 116 7.10 -8.76 6.80
N ARG A 117 7.82 -7.64 6.72
CA ARG A 117 8.89 -7.22 7.64
C ARG A 117 8.77 -5.72 7.87
N GLU A 118 9.50 -5.20 8.86
CA GLU A 118 9.56 -3.79 9.25
C GLU A 118 8.24 -3.25 9.80
N LEU A 119 7.25 -3.05 8.94
CA LEU A 119 5.96 -2.47 9.29
C LEU A 119 4.83 -3.34 8.76
N CYS A 120 3.80 -3.56 9.57
CA CYS A 120 2.59 -4.27 9.18
C CYS A 120 1.36 -3.49 9.68
N GLU A 121 0.30 -3.47 8.88
CA GLU A 121 -0.89 -2.67 9.16
C GLU A 121 -2.13 -3.57 9.32
N ILE A 122 -3.06 -3.17 10.18
CA ILE A 122 -4.43 -3.71 10.18
C ILE A 122 -5.19 -2.97 9.08
N ILE A 123 -5.42 -3.65 7.96
CA ILE A 123 -6.02 -3.07 6.77
C ILE A 123 -7.45 -3.59 6.58
N HIS A 124 -8.40 -2.67 6.48
CA HIS A 124 -9.80 -2.94 6.18
C HIS A 124 -10.10 -2.56 4.73
N PRO A 125 -10.52 -3.49 3.86
CA PRO A 125 -10.90 -3.16 2.50
C PRO A 125 -12.19 -2.33 2.48
N GLN A 126 -12.19 -1.26 1.70
CA GLN A 126 -13.31 -0.35 1.44
C GLN A 126 -13.62 -0.32 -0.06
N GLY A 127 -13.93 -1.50 -0.62
CA GLY A 127 -14.18 -1.69 -2.06
C GLY A 127 -12.96 -2.17 -2.85
N ALA A 128 -11.78 -2.24 -2.23
CA ALA A 128 -10.63 -2.91 -2.80
C ALA A 128 -10.81 -4.44 -2.83
N GLU A 129 -10.29 -5.07 -3.89
CA GLU A 129 -10.12 -6.52 -3.97
C GLU A 129 -8.88 -6.93 -3.17
N VAL A 130 -9.04 -7.91 -2.28
CA VAL A 130 -7.94 -8.44 -1.48
C VAL A 130 -7.26 -9.56 -2.25
N LEU A 131 -5.96 -9.42 -2.54
CA LEU A 131 -5.19 -10.42 -3.28
C LEU A 131 -4.42 -11.39 -2.39
N ALA A 132 -4.05 -10.95 -1.19
CA ALA A 132 -3.28 -11.73 -0.23
C ALA A 132 -3.61 -11.29 1.21
N CYS A 133 -3.48 -12.22 2.15
CA CYS A 133 -3.75 -11.99 3.57
C CYS A 133 -2.57 -12.42 4.44
N TYR A 134 -2.47 -11.85 5.64
CA TYR A 134 -1.57 -12.38 6.65
C TYR A 134 -1.96 -13.82 7.01
N SER A 135 -1.01 -14.75 7.00
CA SER A 135 -1.26 -16.17 7.29
C SER A 135 -1.06 -16.57 8.75
N GLY A 136 -0.76 -15.60 9.62
CA GLY A 136 -0.65 -15.81 11.06
C GLY A 136 -0.34 -14.53 11.84
N GLY A 137 -0.34 -14.63 13.18
CA GLY A 137 -0.05 -13.52 14.09
C GLY A 137 -1.27 -12.73 14.57
N LEU A 138 -1.04 -11.73 15.43
CA LEU A 138 -2.09 -10.88 16.00
C LEU A 138 -2.88 -10.13 14.92
N LEU A 139 -2.18 -9.67 13.88
CA LEU A 139 -2.76 -8.90 12.77
C LEU A 139 -3.71 -9.73 11.88
N CYS A 140 -3.46 -11.03 11.71
CA CYS A 140 -4.39 -11.94 11.04
C CYS A 140 -5.74 -12.03 11.79
N ARG A 141 -5.71 -12.03 13.13
CA ARG A 141 -6.91 -12.11 13.98
C ARG A 141 -7.71 -10.81 14.02
N LEU A 142 -7.02 -9.66 13.97
CA LEU A 142 -7.67 -8.35 14.07
C LEU A 142 -8.19 -7.83 12.72
N SER A 143 -7.62 -8.25 11.60
CA SER A 143 -8.08 -7.91 10.25
C SER A 143 -9.31 -8.70 9.77
N GLY A 144 -9.86 -9.60 10.61
CA GLY A 144 -11.01 -10.43 10.25
C GLY A 144 -10.71 -11.52 9.21
N ALA A 145 -9.44 -11.79 8.93
CA ALA A 145 -8.99 -12.80 7.96
C ALA A 145 -8.92 -14.23 8.55
N ASP A 146 -9.43 -14.47 9.76
CA ASP A 146 -9.51 -15.78 10.39
C ASP A 146 -10.86 -16.46 10.08
N PRO A 147 -10.93 -17.46 9.18
CA PRO A 147 -12.16 -18.21 8.92
C PRO A 147 -12.59 -19.10 10.11
N ALA A 148 -11.82 -19.15 11.22
CA ALA A 148 -12.07 -20.02 12.36
C ALA A 148 -12.52 -19.31 13.66
N SER A 149 -12.68 -17.99 13.67
CA SER A 149 -13.23 -17.29 14.85
C SER A 149 -14.74 -17.05 14.73
N GLY A 150 -15.49 -18.15 14.85
CA GLY A 150 -16.85 -18.07 15.40
C GLY A 150 -16.76 -17.66 16.88
N TRP A 151 -17.72 -16.84 17.31
CA TRP A 151 -17.96 -16.47 18.71
C TRP A 151 -17.83 -17.63 19.69
#